data_AF-A0A2U2B4C7-F1
#
_entry.id   AF-A0A2U2B4C7-F1
#
_cell.length_a   1.000
_cell.length_b   1.000
_cell.length_c   1.000
_cell.angle_alpha   90.00
_cell.angle_beta   90.00
_cell.angle_gamma   90.00
#
_symmetry.space_group_name_H-M   'P 1'
#
loop_
_entity.id
_entity.type
_entity.pdbx_description
1 polymer ?
#
loop_
_entity_poly.entity_id
_entity_poly.type
_entity_poly.pdbx_seq_one_letter_code
_entity_poly.pdbx_strand_id
1 'polypeptide(L)'
;MKKTVFFIFAVLFTVFSSIDAQTPVVKKRQMNQQTRINQGVKSGELTKRETVKLQKQQRNVRKTKRAAKADGVVTRGERAVIQHKQNKANRNIYRKKHNQLDRD
;
A
#
# COMPACT_ATOMS: atom_id res chain seq x y z
N MET A 1 -34.13 -38.54 44.87
CA MET A 1 -34.91 -38.15 43.67
C MET A 1 -34.67 -36.68 43.37
N LYS A 2 -34.57 -36.32 42.07
CA LYS A 2 -34.52 -34.95 41.46
C LYS A 2 -33.13 -34.27 41.53
N LYS A 3 -32.23 -34.46 40.56
CA LYS A 3 -32.12 -33.90 39.18
C LYS A 3 -31.76 -32.40 39.14
N THR A 4 -30.52 -32.14 38.68
CA THR A 4 -30.02 -30.98 37.88
C THR A 4 -30.17 -29.58 38.50
N VAL A 5 -29.16 -28.70 38.48
CA VAL A 5 -28.91 -27.76 37.37
C VAL A 5 -27.44 -27.34 37.31
N PHE A 6 -26.90 -27.46 36.09
CA PHE A 6 -25.64 -26.94 35.60
C PHE A 6 -25.68 -25.41 35.38
N PHE A 7 -24.54 -24.76 35.57
CA PHE A 7 -24.01 -23.60 34.81
C PHE A 7 -24.74 -22.25 34.83
N ILE A 8 -24.06 -21.24 35.38
CA ILE A 8 -23.94 -19.93 34.73
C ILE A 8 -22.46 -19.49 34.83
N PHE A 9 -21.65 -19.92 33.86
CA PHE A 9 -20.34 -19.32 33.62
C PHE A 9 -20.59 -17.96 32.95
N ALA A 10 -19.99 -16.92 33.51
CA ALA A 10 -20.13 -15.54 33.06
C ALA A 10 -19.85 -15.39 31.56
N VAL A 11 -20.86 -14.94 30.82
CA VAL A 11 -20.72 -14.50 29.43
C VAL A 11 -20.18 -13.07 29.47
N LEU A 12 -18.88 -12.93 29.26
CA LEU A 12 -18.26 -11.66 28.85
C LEU A 12 -17.12 -11.97 27.89
N PHE A 13 -17.47 -12.48 26.71
CA PHE A 13 -16.57 -12.46 25.58
C PHE A 13 -16.92 -11.24 24.73
N THR A 14 -16.42 -10.07 25.13
CA THR A 14 -16.44 -8.89 24.27
C THR A 14 -15.60 -9.20 23.04
N VAL A 15 -16.29 -9.42 21.92
CA VAL A 15 -15.71 -9.69 20.62
C VAL A 15 -14.82 -8.52 20.22
N PHE A 16 -13.51 -8.74 20.24
CA PHE A 16 -12.52 -7.78 19.74
C PHE A 16 -12.73 -7.65 18.23
N SER A 17 -13.49 -6.64 17.81
CA SER A 17 -13.66 -6.32 16.39
C SER A 17 -12.43 -5.59 15.86
N SER A 18 -11.36 -6.33 15.56
CA SER A 18 -10.24 -5.82 14.76
C SER A 18 -10.58 -5.94 13.28
N ILE A 19 -11.49 -5.10 12.77
CA ILE A 19 -11.72 -4.96 11.33
C ILE A 19 -10.78 -3.87 10.80
N ASP A 20 -9.49 -4.20 10.65
CA ASP A 20 -8.52 -3.35 9.92
C ASP A 20 -8.23 -3.92 8.51
N ALA A 21 -9.27 -4.46 7.88
CA ALA A 21 -9.18 -5.17 6.60
C ALA A 21 -9.22 -4.26 5.36
N GLN A 22 -9.04 -2.94 5.51
CA GLN A 22 -9.07 -1.99 4.40
C GLN A 22 -7.68 -1.39 4.13
N THR A 23 -6.77 -2.18 3.56
CA THR A 23 -5.88 -1.82 2.41
C THR A 23 -4.76 -2.85 2.09
N PRO A 24 -4.96 -4.19 2.18
CA PRO A 24 -3.89 -5.15 1.85
C PRO A 24 -3.37 -5.03 0.41
N VAL A 25 -4.26 -4.79 -0.58
CA VAL A 25 -3.89 -4.71 -2.00
C VAL A 25 -3.04 -3.49 -2.34
N VAL A 26 -3.34 -2.33 -1.73
CA VAL A 26 -2.63 -1.07 -2.00
C VAL A 26 -1.22 -1.10 -1.39
N LYS A 27 -1.04 -1.79 -0.25
CA LYS A 27 0.27 -2.02 0.37
C LYS A 27 1.14 -2.93 -0.51
N LYS A 28 0.57 -4.04 -1.01
CA LYS A 28 1.25 -4.97 -1.93
C LYS A 28 1.76 -4.29 -3.20
N ARG A 29 0.97 -3.40 -3.81
CA ARG A 29 1.39 -2.65 -5.01
C ARG A 29 2.63 -1.79 -4.77
N GLN A 30 2.71 -1.05 -3.67
CA GLN A 30 3.88 -0.22 -3.38
C GLN A 30 5.14 -1.05 -3.11
N MET A 31 4.99 -2.18 -2.41
CA MET A 31 6.10 -3.12 -2.21
C MET A 31 6.63 -3.64 -3.53
N ASN A 32 5.76 -4.10 -4.44
CA ASN A 32 6.18 -4.58 -5.76
C ASN A 32 6.89 -3.49 -6.57
N GLN A 33 6.39 -2.25 -6.51
CA GLN A 33 7.03 -1.10 -7.16
C GLN A 33 8.42 -0.83 -6.57
N GLN A 34 8.58 -0.92 -5.25
CA GLN A 34 9.88 -0.76 -4.60
C GLN A 34 10.85 -1.88 -4.99
N THR A 35 10.39 -3.14 -5.05
CA THR A 35 11.20 -4.27 -5.50
C THR A 35 11.69 -4.05 -6.92
N ARG A 36 10.85 -3.57 -7.84
CA ARG A 36 11.24 -3.26 -9.22
C ARG A 36 12.27 -2.13 -9.31
N ILE A 37 12.15 -1.11 -8.48
CA ILE A 37 13.15 -0.03 -8.39
C ILE A 37 14.47 -0.60 -7.89
N ASN A 38 14.45 -1.38 -6.80
CA ASN A 38 15.66 -2.00 -6.24
C ASN A 38 16.33 -2.94 -7.23
N GLN A 39 15.55 -3.74 -7.95
CA GLN A 39 16.06 -4.61 -9.00
C GLN A 39 16.72 -3.78 -10.10
N GLY A 40 16.06 -2.72 -10.58
CA GLY A 40 16.62 -1.85 -11.62
C GLY A 40 17.91 -1.13 -11.19
N VAL A 41 18.05 -0.80 -9.91
CA VAL A 41 19.32 -0.28 -9.35
C VAL A 41 20.40 -1.36 -9.36
N LYS A 42 20.07 -2.58 -8.90
CA LYS A 42 21.02 -3.69 -8.83
C LYS A 42 21.49 -4.17 -10.21
N SER A 43 20.60 -4.18 -11.19
CA SER A 43 20.89 -4.58 -12.57
C SER A 43 21.55 -3.48 -13.40
N GLY A 44 21.57 -2.24 -12.92
CA GLY A 44 22.04 -1.07 -13.69
C GLY A 44 21.03 -0.56 -14.72
N GLU A 45 19.82 -1.12 -14.78
CA GLU A 45 18.72 -0.62 -15.64
C GLU A 45 18.24 0.77 -15.20
N LEU A 46 18.49 1.20 -13.96
CA LEU A 46 18.14 2.52 -13.44
C LEU A 46 19.39 3.28 -12.98
N THR A 47 19.53 4.51 -13.45
CA THR A 47 20.55 5.44 -12.94
C THR A 47 20.19 5.95 -11.54
N LYS A 48 21.17 6.52 -10.83
CA LYS A 48 20.95 7.18 -9.53
C LYS A 48 19.92 8.32 -9.64
N ARG A 49 20.01 9.14 -10.70
CA ARG A 49 19.08 10.27 -10.94
C ARG A 49 17.64 9.77 -11.16
N GLU A 50 17.45 8.74 -11.96
CA GLU A 50 16.13 8.14 -12.20
C GLU A 50 15.57 7.50 -10.95
N THR A 51 16.42 6.80 -10.19
CA THR A 51 16.04 6.20 -8.91
C THR A 51 15.52 7.26 -7.94
N VAL A 52 16.19 8.40 -7.82
CA VAL A 52 15.73 9.53 -6.99
C VAL A 52 14.35 10.05 -7.47
N LYS A 53 14.17 10.22 -8.79
CA LYS A 53 12.87 10.64 -9.37
C LYS A 53 11.76 9.62 -9.03
N LEU A 54 12.02 8.32 -9.17
CA LEU A 54 11.07 7.25 -8.84
C LEU A 54 10.77 7.18 -7.33
N GLN A 55 11.77 7.35 -6.47
CA GLN A 55 11.60 7.40 -5.01
C GLN A 55 10.75 8.60 -4.57
N LYS A 56 10.93 9.76 -5.21
CA LYS A 56 10.06 10.94 -4.97
C LYS A 56 8.60 10.62 -5.30
N GLN A 57 8.34 9.89 -6.39
CA GLN A 57 6.99 9.47 -6.74
C GLN A 57 6.40 8.50 -5.70
N GLN A 58 7.17 7.52 -5.23
CA GLN A 58 6.73 6.60 -4.16
C GLN A 58 6.39 7.35 -2.86
N ARG A 59 7.20 8.35 -2.50
CA ARG A 59 6.94 9.23 -1.35
C ARG A 59 5.65 10.02 -1.50
N ASN A 60 5.39 10.56 -2.69
CA ASN A 60 4.14 11.30 -2.97
C ASN A 60 2.89 10.40 -2.86
N VAL A 61 2.97 9.17 -3.34
CA VAL A 61 1.90 8.17 -3.14
C VAL A 61 1.69 7.91 -1.65
N ARG A 62 2.76 7.71 -0.88
CA ARG A 62 2.69 7.51 0.58
C ARG A 62 2.06 8.71 1.31
N LYS A 63 2.45 9.94 0.96
CA LYS A 63 1.86 11.17 1.53
C LYS A 63 0.37 11.25 1.23
N THR A 64 -0.03 10.98 -0.01
CA THR A 64 -1.45 10.98 -0.41
C THR A 64 -2.25 9.94 0.38
N LYS A 65 -1.70 8.73 0.54
CA LYS A 65 -2.35 7.68 1.35
C LYS A 65 -2.47 8.04 2.83
N ARG A 66 -1.49 8.75 3.39
CA ARG A 66 -1.55 9.20 4.78
C ARG A 66 -2.60 10.29 4.96
N ALA A 67 -2.65 11.25 4.04
CA ALA A 67 -3.66 12.31 4.04
C ALA A 67 -5.08 11.73 3.93
N ALA A 68 -5.30 10.81 2.99
CA ALA A 68 -6.60 10.14 2.81
C ALA A 68 -6.99 9.18 3.95
N LYS A 69 -6.11 8.95 4.93
CA LYS A 69 -6.40 8.16 6.13
C LYS A 69 -6.54 9.03 7.37
N ALA A 70 -6.30 10.34 7.26
CA ALA A 70 -6.20 11.24 8.41
C ALA A 70 -7.55 11.48 9.09
N ASP A 71 -8.63 11.45 8.33
CA ASP A 71 -10.03 11.55 8.76
C ASP A 71 -10.65 10.19 9.13
N GLY A 72 -9.88 9.11 9.06
CA GLY A 72 -10.30 7.75 9.41
C GLY A 72 -11.06 7.00 8.31
N VAL A 73 -11.46 7.65 7.21
CA VAL A 73 -12.26 7.02 6.14
C VAL A 73 -11.70 7.35 4.76
N VAL A 74 -11.19 6.35 4.05
CA VAL A 74 -10.76 6.53 2.65
C VAL A 74 -11.98 6.49 1.73
N THR A 75 -12.40 7.64 1.23
CA THR A 75 -13.52 7.79 0.29
C THR A 75 -13.22 7.15 -1.09
N ARG A 76 -14.27 6.96 -1.90
CA ARG A 76 -14.12 6.45 -3.28
C ARG A 76 -13.26 7.36 -4.16
N GLY A 77 -13.43 8.68 -4.02
CA GLY A 77 -12.65 9.67 -4.76
C GLY A 77 -11.16 9.61 -4.41
N GLU A 78 -10.83 9.56 -3.12
CA GLU A 78 -9.44 9.45 -2.68
C GLU A 78 -8.79 8.12 -3.11
N ARG A 79 -9.56 7.03 -3.07
CA ARG A 79 -9.12 5.74 -3.60
C ARG A 79 -8.77 5.83 -5.09
N ALA A 80 -9.60 6.50 -5.88
CA ALA A 80 -9.32 6.73 -7.31
C ALA A 80 -8.05 7.56 -7.52
N VAL A 81 -7.86 8.62 -6.73
CA VAL A 81 -6.64 9.45 -6.76
C VAL A 81 -5.39 8.62 -6.41
N ILE A 82 -5.45 7.81 -5.35
CA ILE A 82 -4.35 6.92 -4.95
C ILE A 82 -4.04 5.93 -6.07
N GLN A 83 -5.06 5.31 -6.66
CA GLN A 83 -4.93 4.35 -7.75
C GLN A 83 -4.30 5.00 -8.99
N HIS A 84 -4.76 6.19 -9.38
CA HIS A 84 -4.19 6.94 -10.50
C HIS A 84 -2.70 7.24 -10.26
N LYS A 85 -2.33 7.71 -9.06
CA LYS A 85 -0.92 7.97 -8.70
C LYS A 85 -0.08 6.69 -8.74
N GLN A 86 -0.61 5.56 -8.26
CA GLN A 86 0.07 4.26 -8.35
C GLN A 86 0.27 3.81 -9.79
N ASN A 87 -0.72 4.00 -10.67
CA ASN A 87 -0.63 3.63 -12.08
C ASN A 87 0.41 4.49 -12.81
N LYS A 88 0.44 5.80 -12.55
CA LYS A 88 1.45 6.71 -13.08
C LYS A 88 2.86 6.30 -12.63
N ALA A 89 3.04 5.99 -11.34
CA ALA A 89 4.31 5.48 -10.82
C ALA A 89 4.72 4.16 -11.50
N ASN A 90 3.77 3.24 -11.71
CA ASN A 90 4.04 1.98 -12.39
C ASN A 90 4.54 2.17 -13.83
N ARG A 91 3.89 3.06 -14.58
CA ARG A 91 4.27 3.40 -15.96
C ARG A 91 5.66 4.03 -16.01
N ASN A 92 5.96 4.92 -15.07
CA ASN A 92 7.29 5.55 -14.99
C ASN A 92 8.38 4.53 -14.64
N ILE A 93 8.14 3.63 -13.68
CA ILE A 93 9.09 2.55 -13.36
C ILE A 93 9.34 1.69 -14.61
N TYR A 94 8.28 1.29 -15.31
CA TYR A 94 8.41 0.51 -16.54
C TYR A 94 9.24 1.26 -17.58
N ARG A 95 8.88 2.52 -17.88
CA ARG A 95 9.58 3.32 -18.87
C ARG A 95 11.05 3.51 -18.52
N LYS A 96 11.37 3.89 -17.28
CA LYS A 96 12.76 4.10 -16.86
C LYS A 96 13.59 2.81 -16.87
N LYS A 97 13.00 1.66 -16.54
CA LYS A 97 13.69 0.36 -16.61
C LYS A 97 14.01 -0.10 -18.04
N HIS A 98 13.19 0.30 -19.03
CA HIS A 98 13.28 -0.23 -20.40
C HIS A 98 13.75 0.79 -21.43
N ASN A 99 13.81 2.07 -21.10
CA ASN A 99 14.05 3.11 -22.08
C ASN A 99 15.44 3.74 -21.89
N GLN A 100 16.28 3.65 -22.93
CA GLN A 100 17.60 4.29 -22.97
C GLN A 100 17.51 5.82 -23.17
N LEU A 101 16.36 6.33 -23.63
CA LEU A 101 16.16 7.73 -24.06
C LEU A 101 15.92 8.74 -22.93
N ASP A 102 15.76 8.29 -21.70
CA ASP A 102 15.26 9.12 -20.59
C ASP A 102 16.42 9.48 -19.61
N ARG A 103 17.65 9.62 -20.17
CA ARG A 103 18.96 9.76 -19.50
C ARG A 103 19.51 11.20 -19.53
N ASP A 104 18.70 12.18 -19.17
CA ASP A 104 19.16 13.56 -18.93
C ASP A 104 19.78 13.73 -17.51
#